data_AF-A0A7S4ULJ9-F1
#
_entry.id   AF-A0A7S4ULJ9-F1
#
_cell.length_a   1.000
_cell.length_b   1.000
_cell.length_c   1.000
_cell.angle_alpha   90.00
_cell.angle_beta   90.00
_cell.angle_gamma   90.00
#
_symmetry.space_group_name_H-M   'P 1'
#
loop_
_entity.id
_entity.type
_entity.pdbx_description
1 polymer ?
#
loop_
_entity_poly.entity_id
_entity_poly.type
_entity_poly.pdbx_seq_one_letter_code
_entity_poly.pdbx_strand_id
1 'polypeptide(L)'
;VMLGLPRKASLRGSISTTASSGHSGPGGVREMAVAPDFSRKRSSSRTPVDGAIQELGQDDPEHPTTPRFRISGSVHNLGGGEEDVMVPALDFVDGSRFQTVVSAMVGANVVVLITETDHPHWVGWAIFDVLFAVAFLSEIVLRMTHRGIRAFFVRDAGWGVLDLTIVVLGVFDSLIEPAMQTAGDGGTQGRSSALKFVRLFRLLRMLRLVKLFPKLMSFTQALVEMFSTMIWIFTFLTIVMVCSAIVMTREIGQQEVPAGDLDEENWQTVREYFQDVPTSLFTLFRVSTQDDWMTVAGPLVAHNPVWSIFFVVFIVFVSWTMISVLTAVASESMVAATTDRKEQEMREAEQQAKAFIEFLRDAFKKADTDGNGLLDKEEFETMMKKEFVVEQMRNMGFTMTEEEILKAWDMLDIHRKGELTIDSFVSGLSYLQEKLSARHVMNVSYLLKRVSRRLDASIQNLLKELDGLSDQNNAIVHCIHSQEQLRDQQEMTIWLWYQWMRRHDPKAVKGANPVRPAKLQETAAGTAHGF
;
A
#
# COMPACT_ATOMS: atom_id res chain seq x y z
N VAL A 1 -14.47 37.41 -36.36
CA VAL A 1 -15.82 36.81 -36.49
C VAL A 1 -16.01 35.94 -35.25
N MET A 2 -16.37 36.56 -34.12
CA MET A 2 -17.74 36.72 -33.57
C MET A 2 -18.36 35.38 -33.15
N LEU A 3 -18.46 35.13 -31.82
CA LEU A 3 -19.61 35.36 -30.92
C LEU A 3 -20.50 34.09 -30.85
N GLY A 4 -21.08 33.67 -29.72
CA GLY A 4 -21.17 34.26 -28.40
C GLY A 4 -22.05 33.37 -27.49
N LEU A 5 -21.87 33.53 -26.18
CA LEU A 5 -22.88 33.24 -25.14
C LEU A 5 -24.06 34.23 -25.29
N PRO A 6 -25.28 33.97 -24.74
CA PRO A 6 -25.56 34.45 -23.38
C PRO A 6 -26.70 33.76 -22.55
N ARG A 7 -26.57 33.95 -21.22
CA ARG A 7 -27.55 34.38 -20.16
C ARG A 7 -28.78 33.55 -19.73
N LYS A 8 -28.73 33.20 -18.42
CA LYS A 8 -29.63 33.53 -17.28
C LYS A 8 -31.12 33.86 -17.53
N ALA A 9 -32.00 33.21 -16.76
CA ALA A 9 -33.20 33.83 -16.17
C ALA A 9 -33.54 33.19 -14.81
N SER A 10 -33.87 34.04 -13.83
CA SER A 10 -34.36 33.71 -12.49
C SER A 10 -35.87 33.83 -12.46
N LEU A 11 -36.60 33.11 -11.59
CA LEU A 11 -37.90 33.56 -11.09
C LEU A 11 -38.27 32.92 -9.74
N ARG A 12 -38.74 33.81 -8.86
CA ARG A 12 -39.33 33.59 -7.52
C ARG A 12 -40.77 33.05 -7.60
N GLY A 13 -41.23 32.46 -6.50
CA GLY A 13 -42.64 32.43 -6.04
C GLY A 13 -42.90 31.21 -5.14
N SER A 14 -42.96 31.28 -3.81
CA SER A 14 -43.94 31.86 -2.87
C SER A 14 -45.33 31.19 -2.83
N ILE A 15 -45.57 30.46 -1.71
CA ILE A 15 -46.79 30.43 -0.85
C ILE A 15 -48.08 29.76 -1.36
N SER A 16 -48.53 28.71 -0.65
CA SER A 16 -49.88 28.56 0.00
C SER A 16 -50.02 27.12 0.57
N THR A 17 -50.21 26.88 1.88
CA THR A 17 -51.48 26.79 2.67
C THR A 17 -52.53 25.91 1.98
N THR A 18 -53.06 24.82 2.56
CA THR A 18 -54.01 24.72 3.70
C THR A 18 -54.26 23.22 4.06
N ALA A 19 -54.32 22.82 5.33
CA ALA A 19 -55.52 22.43 6.11
C ALA A 19 -56.46 21.40 5.42
N SER A 20 -57.00 20.33 6.02
CA SER A 20 -57.71 20.25 7.30
C SER A 20 -58.23 18.82 7.57
N SER A 21 -58.70 18.58 8.81
CA SER A 21 -59.63 17.54 9.30
C SER A 21 -59.08 16.12 9.52
N GLY A 22 -59.36 15.40 10.60
CA GLY A 22 -60.18 15.66 11.78
C GLY A 22 -60.68 14.34 12.38
N HIS A 23 -60.42 14.14 13.67
CA HIS A 23 -61.21 13.38 14.68
C HIS A 23 -61.42 11.86 14.53
N SER A 24 -60.93 11.09 15.51
CA SER A 24 -61.70 10.60 16.69
C SER A 24 -60.97 9.44 17.40
N GLY A 25 -60.82 9.52 18.74
CA GLY A 25 -60.41 8.41 19.62
C GLY A 25 -61.58 7.45 19.92
N PRO A 26 -61.50 6.48 20.87
CA PRO A 26 -60.81 6.61 22.18
C PRO A 26 -60.16 5.32 22.78
N GLY A 27 -59.42 5.50 23.89
CA GLY A 27 -59.51 4.60 25.07
C GLY A 27 -58.38 3.60 25.37
N GLY A 28 -57.80 3.69 26.58
CA GLY A 28 -57.52 2.50 27.40
C GLY A 28 -56.07 2.15 27.80
N VAL A 29 -55.52 2.83 28.83
CA VAL A 29 -54.97 2.27 30.09
C VAL A 29 -54.09 0.98 30.05
N ARG A 30 -52.79 1.06 30.46
CA ARG A 30 -52.21 0.56 31.76
C ARG A 30 -50.72 0.15 31.70
N GLU A 31 -50.00 0.54 32.77
CA GLU A 31 -48.92 -0.14 33.53
C GLU A 31 -47.46 -0.35 33.05
N MET A 32 -46.56 0.26 33.85
CA MET A 32 -45.26 -0.16 34.41
C MET A 32 -44.62 -1.50 33.99
N ALA A 33 -43.30 -1.49 33.71
CA ALA A 33 -42.23 -2.02 34.59
C ALA A 33 -40.94 -2.45 33.84
N VAL A 34 -39.81 -1.95 34.36
CA VAL A 34 -38.54 -2.64 34.71
C VAL A 34 -37.90 -3.64 33.72
N ALA A 35 -36.66 -3.31 33.32
CA ALA A 35 -35.73 -4.15 32.56
C ALA A 35 -34.95 -5.14 33.46
N PRO A 36 -34.54 -6.32 32.95
CA PRO A 36 -33.80 -7.31 33.73
C PRO A 36 -32.27 -7.25 33.56
N ASP A 37 -31.63 -7.65 34.65
CA ASP A 37 -30.22 -7.91 34.92
C ASP A 37 -29.71 -9.20 34.24
N PHE A 38 -28.41 -9.28 33.93
CA PHE A 38 -27.74 -10.56 33.65
C PHE A 38 -26.28 -10.55 34.13
N SER A 39 -26.00 -11.51 35.00
CA SER A 39 -24.79 -11.65 35.80
C SER A 39 -23.74 -12.58 35.15
N ARG A 40 -22.46 -12.20 35.34
CA ARG A 40 -21.28 -13.02 35.78
C ARG A 40 -21.06 -14.45 35.25
N LYS A 41 -19.85 -14.70 34.73
CA LYS A 41 -19.03 -15.92 35.00
C LYS A 41 -17.52 -15.61 35.00
N ARG A 42 -16.80 -16.17 35.97
CA ARG A 42 -15.33 -16.13 36.22
C ARG A 42 -14.70 -17.49 35.87
N SER A 43 -13.45 -17.48 35.39
CA SER A 43 -12.42 -18.56 35.54
C SER A 43 -11.06 -18.00 35.09
N SER A 44 -10.15 -17.60 35.99
CA SER A 44 -9.01 -18.37 36.55
C SER A 44 -8.07 -19.06 35.55
N SER A 45 -6.88 -18.51 35.33
CA SER A 45 -5.62 -19.26 35.28
C SER A 45 -4.43 -18.33 35.53
N ARG A 46 -3.50 -18.81 36.34
CA ARG A 46 -2.27 -18.17 36.85
C ARG A 46 -1.14 -18.37 35.83
N THR A 47 -0.22 -17.41 35.73
CA THR A 47 1.18 -17.63 35.34
C THR A 47 2.09 -16.86 36.30
N PRO A 48 3.26 -17.40 36.70
CA PRO A 48 4.10 -16.81 37.73
C PRO A 48 5.10 -15.80 37.16
N VAL A 49 5.49 -14.88 38.04
CA VAL A 49 6.53 -13.86 37.89
C VAL A 49 7.79 -14.39 38.57
N ASP A 50 8.90 -14.48 37.82
CA ASP A 50 10.28 -14.47 38.29
C ASP A 50 11.00 -13.44 37.41
N GLY A 51 11.77 -12.45 37.87
CA GLY A 51 12.56 -12.37 39.08
C GLY A 51 14.04 -12.55 38.74
N ALA A 52 14.66 -11.56 38.09
CA ALA A 52 16.13 -11.48 38.01
C ALA A 52 16.58 -10.02 37.85
N ILE A 53 17.04 -9.48 38.98
CA ILE A 53 17.90 -8.31 39.10
C ILE A 53 19.32 -8.78 38.75
N GLN A 54 20.02 -8.11 37.84
CA GLN A 54 21.49 -8.11 37.86
C GLN A 54 22.04 -6.77 37.38
N GLU A 55 23.12 -6.37 38.06
CA GLU A 55 23.58 -5.03 38.33
C GLU A 55 24.34 -4.33 37.19
N LEU A 56 24.43 -3.01 37.40
CA LEU A 56 25.26 -1.98 36.79
C LEU A 56 26.70 -2.38 36.45
N GLY A 57 27.17 -1.87 35.30
CA GLY A 57 28.58 -1.79 34.92
C GLY A 57 28.83 -0.61 33.97
N GLN A 58 29.33 0.48 34.56
CA GLN A 58 30.09 1.65 34.09
C GLN A 58 30.32 1.95 32.59
N ASP A 59 30.20 3.25 32.30
CA ASP A 59 30.54 4.03 31.10
C ASP A 59 32.02 3.93 30.64
N ASP A 60 32.27 3.99 29.33
CA ASP A 60 33.01 5.10 28.70
C ASP A 60 32.94 5.06 27.13
N PRO A 61 33.15 6.20 26.43
CA PRO A 61 32.64 6.48 25.08
C PRO A 61 33.69 6.43 23.97
N GLU A 62 33.34 6.05 22.74
CA GLU A 62 33.98 6.57 21.50
C GLU A 62 33.26 6.11 20.19
N HIS A 63 32.66 7.08 19.49
CA HIS A 63 32.40 7.19 18.03
C HIS A 63 31.36 6.32 17.27
N PRO A 64 30.80 6.86 16.15
CA PRO A 64 29.36 6.83 15.86
C PRO A 64 28.94 5.76 14.84
N THR A 65 27.71 5.30 15.03
CA THR A 65 26.96 4.36 14.19
C THR A 65 26.43 4.99 12.89
N THR A 66 26.59 4.29 11.77
CA THR A 66 25.67 4.39 10.61
C THR A 66 24.57 3.33 10.72
N PRO A 67 23.26 3.66 10.70
CA PRO A 67 22.21 2.65 10.74
C PRO A 67 21.81 2.23 9.32
N ARG A 68 22.03 0.95 8.97
CA ARG A 68 21.35 0.31 7.84
C ARG A 68 20.12 -0.42 8.35
N PHE A 69 18.95 0.11 8.02
CA PHE A 69 17.65 -0.52 8.19
C PHE A 69 17.63 -1.89 7.48
N ARG A 70 17.39 -2.96 8.23
CA ARG A 70 17.08 -4.29 7.70
C ARG A 70 15.63 -4.61 8.04
N ILE A 71 14.77 -4.63 7.04
CA ILE A 71 13.39 -5.08 7.15
C ILE A 71 13.42 -6.58 7.44
N SER A 72 13.07 -6.97 8.66
CA SER A 72 12.96 -8.37 9.08
C SER A 72 11.56 -8.88 8.75
N GLY A 73 11.37 -9.41 7.54
CA GLY A 73 10.26 -10.29 7.21
C GLY A 73 10.57 -11.69 7.72
N SER A 74 9.89 -12.10 8.79
CA SER A 74 10.04 -13.43 9.39
C SER A 74 9.37 -14.49 8.50
N VAL A 75 10.18 -15.31 7.83
CA VAL A 75 9.75 -16.61 7.30
C VAL A 75 10.34 -17.67 8.22
N HIS A 76 9.46 -18.49 8.80
CA HIS A 76 9.77 -19.61 9.67
C HIS A 76 10.86 -20.51 9.07
N ASN A 77 12.00 -20.59 9.77
CA ASN A 77 13.05 -21.58 9.54
C ASN A 77 12.72 -22.87 10.30
N LEU A 78 12.46 -23.94 9.55
CA LEU A 78 12.63 -25.32 10.01
C LEU A 78 13.50 -26.04 8.96
N GLY A 79 14.78 -26.21 9.26
CA GLY A 79 15.75 -26.92 8.43
C GLY A 79 17.17 -26.51 8.78
N GLY A 80 17.97 -27.46 9.29
CA GLY A 80 19.26 -27.24 9.95
C GLY A 80 20.30 -26.44 9.17
N GLY A 81 21.09 -25.66 9.91
CA GLY A 81 22.22 -24.90 9.42
C GLY A 81 23.40 -25.80 9.09
N GLU A 82 23.68 -25.92 7.79
CA GLU A 82 25.06 -25.96 7.31
C GLU A 82 25.39 -24.53 6.88
N GLU A 83 26.36 -23.90 7.53
CA GLU A 83 26.93 -22.64 7.04
C GLU A 83 27.53 -22.93 5.66
N ASP A 84 27.07 -22.23 4.61
CA ASP A 84 27.68 -22.29 3.28
C ASP A 84 29.15 -21.85 3.43
N VAL A 85 30.07 -22.81 3.41
CA VAL A 85 31.52 -22.58 3.50
C VAL A 85 31.99 -21.92 2.21
N MET A 86 31.86 -20.59 2.14
CA MET A 86 32.48 -19.77 1.11
C MET A 86 34.01 -19.90 1.25
N VAL A 87 34.69 -20.30 0.17
CA VAL A 87 36.15 -20.44 0.20
C VAL A 87 36.79 -19.06 -0.01
N PRO A 88 37.39 -18.42 1.02
CA PRO A 88 37.82 -17.02 0.92
C PRO A 88 38.93 -16.79 -0.12
N ALA A 89 39.69 -17.84 -0.46
CA ALA A 89 40.72 -17.79 -1.48
C ALA A 89 40.17 -17.54 -2.91
N LEU A 90 38.86 -17.71 -3.12
CA LEU A 90 38.19 -17.57 -4.41
C LEU A 90 37.34 -16.29 -4.52
N ASP A 91 37.45 -15.34 -3.58
CA ASP A 91 36.67 -14.09 -3.59
C ASP A 91 36.86 -13.23 -4.85
N PHE A 92 37.96 -13.44 -5.59
CA PHE A 92 38.19 -12.77 -6.86
C PHE A 92 37.14 -13.15 -7.94
N VAL A 93 36.47 -14.30 -7.81
CA VAL A 93 35.46 -14.81 -8.76
C VAL A 93 34.23 -13.88 -8.80
N ASP A 94 33.86 -13.27 -7.68
CA ASP A 94 32.79 -12.27 -7.64
C ASP A 94 33.27 -10.86 -8.01
N GLY A 95 34.58 -10.68 -8.22
CA GLY A 95 35.18 -9.40 -8.58
C GLY A 95 34.86 -8.95 -10.00
N SER A 96 34.72 -7.63 -10.19
CA SER A 96 34.42 -7.03 -11.51
C SER A 96 35.46 -7.35 -12.59
N ARG A 97 36.72 -7.58 -12.19
CA ARG A 97 37.80 -7.97 -13.12
C ARG A 97 37.54 -9.34 -13.73
N PHE A 98 37.19 -10.33 -12.90
CA PHE A 98 36.86 -11.67 -13.37
C PHE A 98 35.62 -11.64 -14.28
N GLN A 99 34.57 -10.92 -13.86
CA GLN A 99 33.37 -10.73 -14.68
C GLN A 99 33.66 -10.06 -16.04
N THR A 100 34.59 -9.10 -16.08
CA THR A 100 35.02 -8.44 -17.33
C THR A 100 35.72 -9.42 -18.26
N VAL A 101 36.60 -10.27 -17.73
CA VAL A 101 37.30 -11.31 -18.50
C VAL A 101 36.30 -12.32 -19.08
N VAL A 102 35.38 -12.82 -18.24
CA VAL A 102 34.32 -13.75 -18.68
C VAL A 102 33.45 -13.12 -19.77
N SER A 103 33.06 -11.85 -19.60
CA SER A 103 32.29 -11.10 -20.59
C SER A 103 33.05 -10.95 -21.92
N ALA A 104 34.34 -10.64 -21.87
CA ALA A 104 35.19 -10.57 -23.05
C ALA A 104 35.31 -11.93 -23.76
N MET A 105 35.42 -13.03 -23.00
CA MET A 105 35.44 -14.38 -23.56
C MET A 105 34.13 -14.73 -24.28
N VAL A 106 32.97 -14.38 -23.70
CA VAL A 106 31.67 -14.58 -24.36
C VAL A 106 31.59 -13.76 -25.64
N GLY A 107 32.01 -12.49 -25.63
CA GLY A 107 32.06 -11.65 -26.82
C GLY A 107 32.96 -12.23 -27.92
N ALA A 108 34.16 -12.69 -27.55
CA ALA A 108 35.08 -13.33 -28.48
C ALA A 108 34.52 -14.63 -29.07
N ASN A 109 33.86 -15.46 -28.25
CA ASN A 109 33.19 -16.68 -28.71
C ASN A 109 32.09 -16.38 -29.75
N VAL A 110 31.34 -15.30 -29.55
CA VAL A 110 30.30 -14.88 -30.50
C VAL A 110 30.90 -14.40 -31.82
N VAL A 111 32.00 -13.64 -31.79
CA VAL A 111 32.70 -13.24 -33.03
C VAL A 111 33.19 -14.47 -33.78
N VAL A 112 33.80 -15.42 -33.09
CA VAL A 112 34.24 -16.70 -33.67
C VAL A 112 33.08 -17.46 -34.31
N LEU A 113 31.93 -17.54 -33.63
CA LEU A 113 30.73 -18.22 -34.13
C LEU A 113 30.15 -17.54 -35.38
N ILE A 114 30.15 -16.21 -35.44
CA ILE A 114 29.73 -15.45 -36.64
C ILE A 114 30.67 -15.81 -37.81
N THR A 115 31.98 -15.75 -37.59
CA THR A 115 32.96 -16.06 -38.65
C THR A 115 32.98 -17.54 -39.06
N GLU A 116 32.70 -18.46 -38.13
CA GLU A 116 32.53 -19.89 -38.43
C GLU A 116 31.33 -20.12 -39.35
N THR A 117 30.23 -19.39 -39.11
CA THR A 117 29.01 -19.50 -39.91
C THR A 117 29.26 -19.10 -41.37
N ASP A 118 30.07 -18.07 -41.61
CA ASP A 118 30.44 -17.61 -42.97
C ASP A 118 31.52 -18.50 -43.62
N HIS A 119 32.38 -19.13 -42.82
CA HIS A 119 33.51 -19.95 -43.29
C HIS A 119 33.56 -21.34 -42.65
N PRO A 120 32.56 -22.21 -42.88
CA PRO A 120 32.39 -23.47 -42.13
C PRO A 120 33.48 -24.52 -42.42
N HIS A 121 34.21 -24.40 -43.53
CA HIS A 121 35.19 -25.40 -43.96
C HIS A 121 36.57 -25.29 -43.30
N TRP A 122 36.82 -24.24 -42.50
CA TRP A 122 38.11 -24.08 -41.86
C TRP A 122 38.23 -24.99 -40.62
N VAL A 123 39.19 -25.91 -40.65
CA VAL A 123 39.40 -26.90 -39.56
C VAL A 123 39.85 -26.24 -38.24
N GLY A 124 40.36 -25.01 -38.30
CA GLY A 124 40.81 -24.26 -37.12
C GLY A 124 39.71 -23.94 -36.10
N TRP A 125 38.44 -23.96 -36.50
CA TRP A 125 37.31 -23.69 -35.59
C TRP A 125 37.22 -24.67 -34.42
N ALA A 126 37.55 -25.95 -34.66
CA ALA A 126 37.53 -26.97 -33.62
C ALA A 126 38.46 -26.63 -32.44
N ILE A 127 39.58 -25.96 -32.71
CA ILE A 127 40.53 -25.53 -31.67
C ILE A 127 39.90 -24.45 -30.80
N PHE A 128 39.21 -23.47 -31.41
CA PHE A 128 38.51 -22.43 -30.67
C PHE A 128 37.34 -22.98 -29.86
N ASP A 129 36.56 -23.91 -30.41
CA ASP A 129 35.45 -24.54 -29.69
C ASP A 129 35.94 -25.28 -28.42
N VAL A 130 37.01 -26.06 -28.53
CA VAL A 130 37.61 -26.74 -27.38
C VAL A 130 38.17 -25.73 -26.39
N LEU A 131 38.87 -24.70 -26.85
CA LEU A 131 39.44 -23.66 -25.99
C LEU A 131 38.36 -22.94 -25.18
N PHE A 132 37.28 -22.51 -25.84
CA PHE A 132 36.16 -21.86 -25.15
C PHE A 132 35.40 -22.82 -24.24
N ALA A 133 35.19 -24.08 -24.65
CA ALA A 133 34.54 -25.08 -23.82
C ALA A 133 35.31 -25.33 -22.51
N VAL A 134 36.63 -25.49 -22.59
CA VAL A 134 37.50 -25.64 -21.42
C VAL A 134 37.48 -24.37 -20.56
N ALA A 135 37.57 -23.20 -21.17
CA ALA A 135 37.58 -21.95 -20.42
C ALA A 135 36.24 -21.71 -19.68
N PHE A 136 35.10 -21.99 -20.30
CA PHE A 136 33.80 -21.90 -19.65
C PHE A 136 33.57 -23.01 -18.61
N LEU A 137 34.08 -24.22 -18.84
CA LEU A 137 34.05 -25.27 -17.84
C LEU A 137 34.84 -24.87 -16.59
N SER A 138 36.04 -24.32 -16.78
CA SER A 138 36.86 -23.83 -15.66
C SER A 138 36.16 -22.72 -14.88
N GLU A 139 35.48 -21.83 -15.59
CA GLU A 139 34.72 -20.73 -14.99
C GLU A 139 33.56 -21.25 -14.13
N ILE A 140 32.75 -22.20 -14.61
CA ILE A 140 31.66 -22.79 -13.83
C ILE A 140 32.21 -23.53 -12.60
N VAL A 141 33.29 -24.30 -12.75
CA VAL A 141 33.92 -24.99 -11.63
C VAL A 141 34.41 -24.00 -10.57
N LEU A 142 35.03 -22.89 -10.97
CA LEU A 142 35.45 -21.84 -10.04
C LEU A 142 34.25 -21.20 -9.31
N ARG A 143 33.17 -20.88 -10.00
CA ARG A 143 31.94 -20.35 -9.37
C ARG A 143 31.31 -21.35 -8.39
N MET A 144 31.25 -22.63 -8.78
CA MET A 144 30.62 -23.68 -8.01
C MET A 144 31.43 -24.07 -6.76
N THR A 145 32.77 -24.00 -6.84
CA THR A 145 33.66 -24.18 -5.69
C THR A 145 33.68 -22.98 -4.75
N HIS A 146 33.59 -21.75 -5.26
CA HIS A 146 33.53 -20.54 -4.45
C HIS A 146 32.22 -20.43 -3.67
N ARG A 147 31.09 -20.57 -4.37
CA ARG A 147 29.75 -20.34 -3.80
C ARG A 147 29.17 -21.57 -3.10
N GLY A 148 29.73 -22.76 -3.35
CA GLY A 148 29.15 -24.03 -2.94
C GLY A 148 28.09 -24.53 -3.92
N ILE A 149 28.03 -25.86 -4.08
CA ILE A 149 27.14 -26.54 -5.04
C ILE A 149 25.68 -26.22 -4.74
N ARG A 150 25.29 -26.23 -3.46
CA ARG A 150 23.89 -26.01 -3.04
C ARG A 150 23.46 -24.57 -3.28
N ALA A 151 24.29 -23.59 -2.92
CA ALA A 151 23.98 -22.19 -3.14
C ALA A 151 23.90 -21.83 -4.64
N PHE A 152 24.73 -22.46 -5.48
CA PHE A 152 24.69 -22.28 -6.94
C PHE A 152 23.32 -22.65 -7.54
N PHE A 153 22.68 -23.72 -7.06
CA PHE A 153 21.37 -24.16 -7.54
C PHE A 153 20.17 -23.52 -6.83
N VAL A 154 20.34 -22.93 -5.64
CA VAL A 154 19.23 -22.35 -4.87
C VAL A 154 19.10 -20.84 -5.08
N ARG A 155 20.22 -20.10 -5.09
CA ARG A 155 20.19 -18.63 -5.11
C ARG A 155 20.16 -18.03 -6.52
N ASP A 156 20.86 -18.66 -7.48
CA ASP A 156 20.95 -18.24 -8.89
C ASP A 156 20.38 -19.30 -9.85
N ALA A 157 19.43 -20.12 -9.36
CA ALA A 157 18.95 -21.35 -9.99
C ALA A 157 18.75 -21.23 -11.52
N GLY A 158 18.00 -20.23 -12.00
CA GLY A 158 17.69 -20.08 -13.42
C GLY A 158 18.93 -19.84 -14.29
N TRP A 159 19.77 -18.87 -13.91
CA TRP A 159 20.92 -18.47 -14.73
C TRP A 159 22.12 -19.40 -14.58
N GLY A 160 22.29 -20.00 -13.39
CA GLY A 160 23.32 -21.01 -13.13
C GLY A 160 23.04 -22.32 -13.85
N VAL A 161 21.78 -22.80 -13.82
CA VAL A 161 21.36 -24.00 -14.56
C VAL A 161 21.50 -23.78 -16.07
N LEU A 162 21.14 -22.61 -16.57
CA LEU A 162 21.31 -22.27 -17.99
C LEU A 162 22.78 -22.30 -18.41
N ASP A 163 23.68 -21.70 -17.62
CA ASP A 163 25.12 -21.70 -17.93
C ASP A 163 25.69 -23.12 -17.92
N LEU A 164 25.34 -23.91 -16.89
CA LEU A 164 25.74 -25.31 -16.77
C LEU A 164 25.25 -26.13 -17.98
N THR A 165 23.99 -25.96 -18.35
CA THR A 165 23.40 -26.65 -19.51
C THR A 165 24.16 -26.31 -20.79
N ILE A 166 24.47 -25.02 -21.00
CA ILE A 166 25.25 -24.58 -22.17
C ILE A 166 26.67 -25.16 -22.16
N VAL A 167 27.36 -25.20 -21.00
CA VAL A 167 28.71 -25.81 -20.92
C VAL A 167 28.64 -27.30 -21.22
N VAL A 168 27.70 -28.03 -20.62
CA VAL A 168 27.54 -29.48 -20.85
C VAL A 168 27.27 -29.77 -22.32
N LEU A 169 26.39 -29.01 -22.96
CA LEU A 169 26.10 -29.13 -24.38
C LEU A 169 27.34 -28.78 -25.24
N GLY A 170 28.08 -27.74 -24.88
CA GLY A 170 29.31 -27.36 -25.59
C GLY A 170 30.44 -28.38 -25.45
N VAL A 171 30.58 -29.00 -24.29
CA VAL A 171 31.53 -30.10 -24.05
C VAL A 171 31.13 -31.34 -24.84
N PHE A 172 29.83 -31.65 -24.89
CA PHE A 172 29.32 -32.75 -25.70
C PHE A 172 29.61 -32.54 -27.19
N ASP A 173 29.34 -31.34 -27.71
CA ASP A 173 29.55 -30.96 -29.12
C ASP A 173 31.05 -30.97 -29.49
N SER A 174 31.91 -30.37 -28.67
CA SER A 174 33.33 -30.20 -28.97
C SER A 174 34.21 -31.42 -28.71
N LEU A 175 33.86 -32.28 -27.73
CA LEU A 175 34.70 -33.40 -27.31
C LEU A 175 34.07 -34.77 -27.56
N ILE A 176 32.78 -34.93 -27.27
CA ILE A 176 32.12 -36.23 -27.26
C ILE A 176 31.66 -36.62 -28.67
N GLU A 177 31.11 -35.69 -29.45
CA GLU A 177 30.69 -35.97 -30.83
C GLU A 177 31.85 -36.45 -31.73
N PRO A 178 33.00 -35.76 -31.81
CA PRO A 178 34.12 -36.19 -32.66
C PRO A 178 34.76 -37.50 -32.18
N ALA A 179 34.82 -37.72 -30.86
CA ALA A 179 35.35 -38.96 -30.27
C ALA A 179 34.45 -40.17 -30.58
N MET A 180 33.13 -40.01 -30.58
CA MET A 180 32.21 -41.08 -30.96
C MET A 180 32.27 -41.41 -32.47
N GLN A 181 32.53 -40.42 -33.32
CA GLN A 181 32.68 -40.63 -34.76
C GLN A 181 33.99 -41.36 -35.12
N THR A 182 35.03 -41.23 -34.30
CA THR A 182 36.33 -41.89 -34.52
C THR A 182 36.41 -43.28 -33.88
N ALA A 183 35.60 -43.57 -32.85
CA ALA A 183 35.56 -44.86 -32.17
C ALA A 183 34.50 -45.85 -32.70
N GLY A 184 33.53 -45.38 -33.50
CA GLY A 184 32.41 -46.19 -34.00
C GLY A 184 32.52 -46.56 -35.47
N ASP A 185 33.05 -47.75 -35.76
CA ASP A 185 32.99 -48.36 -37.09
C ASP A 185 31.59 -48.95 -37.31
N GLY A 186 30.79 -48.36 -38.20
CA GLY A 186 29.57 -48.97 -38.72
C GLY A 186 28.22 -48.34 -38.31
N GLY A 187 27.60 -47.68 -39.29
CA GLY A 187 26.15 -47.76 -39.53
C GLY A 187 25.21 -47.04 -38.56
N THR A 188 25.04 -45.73 -38.68
CA THR A 188 23.80 -45.07 -38.22
C THR A 188 23.50 -43.78 -38.97
N GLN A 189 22.95 -43.89 -40.17
CA GLN A 189 22.45 -42.76 -40.96
C GLN A 189 21.33 -41.98 -40.23
N GLY A 190 20.58 -42.63 -39.32
CA GLY A 190 19.58 -42.00 -38.45
C GLY A 190 20.14 -41.23 -37.24
N ARG A 191 21.34 -41.57 -36.73
CA ARG A 191 22.01 -40.79 -35.65
C ARG A 191 22.46 -39.42 -36.15
N SER A 192 22.75 -39.29 -37.44
CA SER A 192 23.20 -38.02 -38.04
C SER A 192 22.13 -36.91 -37.93
N SER A 193 20.84 -37.24 -37.99
CA SER A 193 19.77 -36.23 -37.89
C SER A 193 19.57 -35.72 -36.47
N ALA A 194 19.60 -36.59 -35.45
CA ALA A 194 19.50 -36.17 -34.05
C ALA A 194 20.73 -35.34 -33.62
N LEU A 195 21.93 -35.72 -34.08
CA LEU A 195 23.16 -34.96 -33.82
C LEU A 195 23.14 -33.58 -34.49
N LYS A 196 22.52 -33.42 -35.68
CA LYS A 196 22.29 -32.10 -36.30
C LYS A 196 21.45 -31.17 -35.41
N PHE A 197 20.45 -31.70 -34.71
CA PHE A 197 19.67 -30.89 -33.76
C PHE A 197 20.49 -30.50 -32.53
N VAL A 198 21.38 -31.38 -32.04
CA VAL A 198 22.28 -31.04 -30.91
C VAL A 198 23.22 -29.90 -31.29
N ARG A 199 23.72 -29.88 -32.54
CA ARG A 199 24.51 -28.75 -33.06
C ARG A 199 23.75 -27.43 -33.09
N LEU A 200 22.41 -27.42 -33.18
CA LEU A 200 21.64 -26.18 -33.08
C LEU A 200 21.64 -25.63 -31.65
N PHE A 201 21.69 -26.49 -30.64
CA PHE A 201 21.76 -26.03 -29.24
C PHE A 201 23.07 -25.32 -28.91
N ARG A 202 24.12 -25.49 -29.72
CA ARG A 202 25.34 -24.72 -29.59
C ARG A 202 25.08 -23.21 -29.73
N LEU A 203 24.03 -22.79 -30.45
CA LEU A 203 23.58 -21.40 -30.55
C LEU A 203 23.03 -20.85 -29.23
N LEU A 204 22.57 -21.70 -28.30
CA LEU A 204 22.12 -21.26 -26.97
C LEU A 204 23.25 -20.58 -26.19
N ARG A 205 24.53 -20.83 -26.53
CA ARG A 205 25.66 -20.10 -25.96
C ARG A 205 25.57 -18.59 -26.19
N MET A 206 24.90 -18.14 -27.27
CA MET A 206 24.63 -16.72 -27.53
C MET A 206 23.73 -16.09 -26.45
N LEU A 207 22.91 -16.87 -25.73
CA LEU A 207 22.10 -16.35 -24.61
C LEU A 207 22.98 -15.79 -23.49
N ARG A 208 24.26 -16.16 -23.41
CA ARG A 208 25.21 -15.55 -22.48
C ARG A 208 25.47 -14.08 -22.76
N LEU A 209 25.24 -13.59 -23.99
CA LEU A 209 25.30 -12.16 -24.32
C LEU A 209 24.34 -11.32 -23.48
N VAL A 210 23.21 -11.90 -23.06
CA VAL A 210 22.26 -11.22 -22.18
C VAL A 210 22.94 -10.79 -20.88
N LYS A 211 23.89 -11.59 -20.38
CA LYS A 211 24.62 -11.33 -19.13
C LYS A 211 25.69 -10.25 -19.25
N LEU A 212 26.12 -9.90 -20.46
CA LEU A 212 27.09 -8.82 -20.69
C LEU A 212 26.49 -7.46 -20.38
N PHE A 213 25.17 -7.33 -20.54
CA PHE A 213 24.46 -6.08 -20.39
C PHE A 213 23.49 -6.20 -19.21
N PRO A 214 23.79 -5.60 -18.04
CA PRO A 214 22.91 -5.63 -16.88
C PRO A 214 21.48 -5.18 -17.21
N LYS A 215 21.34 -4.16 -18.07
CA LYS A 215 20.04 -3.69 -18.58
C LYS A 215 19.27 -4.76 -19.35
N LEU A 216 19.97 -5.58 -20.14
CA LEU A 216 19.36 -6.67 -20.88
C LEU A 216 18.93 -7.82 -19.96
N MET A 217 19.69 -8.09 -18.89
CA MET A 217 19.26 -9.05 -17.85
C MET A 217 17.97 -8.60 -17.17
N SER A 218 17.88 -7.35 -16.75
CA SER A 218 16.65 -6.80 -16.16
C SER A 218 15.48 -6.86 -17.15
N PHE A 219 15.72 -6.55 -18.42
CA PHE A 219 14.71 -6.68 -19.47
C PHE A 219 14.26 -8.13 -19.68
N THR A 220 15.18 -9.10 -19.69
CA THR A 220 14.82 -10.53 -19.80
C THR A 220 14.03 -11.02 -18.60
N GLN A 221 14.39 -10.59 -17.39
CA GLN A 221 13.61 -10.90 -16.18
C GLN A 221 12.18 -10.36 -16.28
N ALA A 222 12.02 -9.11 -16.71
CA ALA A 222 10.70 -8.51 -16.95
C ALA A 222 9.92 -9.29 -18.02
N LEU A 223 10.56 -9.70 -19.12
CA LEU A 223 9.91 -10.54 -20.14
C LEU A 223 9.44 -11.89 -19.57
N VAL A 224 10.28 -12.58 -18.78
CA VAL A 224 9.92 -13.87 -18.18
C VAL A 224 8.71 -13.71 -17.24
N GLU A 225 8.68 -12.64 -16.45
CA GLU A 225 7.55 -12.32 -15.59
C GLU A 225 6.27 -12.06 -16.40
N MET A 226 6.35 -11.30 -17.49
CA MET A 226 5.23 -11.07 -18.41
C MET A 226 4.72 -12.38 -19.03
N PHE A 227 5.62 -13.28 -19.46
CA PHE A 227 5.24 -14.59 -19.99
C PHE A 227 4.46 -15.44 -18.98
N SER A 228 4.78 -15.33 -17.68
CA SER A 228 4.08 -16.04 -16.62
C SER A 228 2.61 -15.62 -16.51
N THR A 229 2.28 -14.35 -16.79
CA THR A 229 0.87 -13.91 -16.85
C THR A 229 0.22 -14.39 -18.15
N MET A 230 0.92 -14.29 -19.27
CA MET A 230 0.38 -14.64 -20.61
C MET A 230 0.10 -16.13 -20.78
N ILE A 231 0.76 -17.01 -20.02
CA ILE A 231 0.63 -18.46 -20.19
C ILE A 231 -0.81 -18.95 -20.04
N TRP A 232 -1.59 -18.33 -19.16
CA TRP A 232 -2.99 -18.71 -18.94
C TRP A 232 -3.88 -18.33 -20.13
N ILE A 233 -3.64 -17.16 -20.72
CA ILE A 233 -4.38 -16.72 -21.90
C ILE A 233 -4.01 -17.59 -23.11
N PHE A 234 -2.72 -17.89 -23.30
CA PHE A 234 -2.28 -18.84 -24.33
C PHE A 234 -2.82 -20.24 -24.12
N THR A 235 -2.90 -20.71 -22.87
CA THR A 235 -3.49 -22.02 -22.54
C THR A 235 -4.96 -22.05 -22.93
N PHE A 236 -5.72 -21.02 -22.57
CA PHE A 236 -7.12 -20.89 -22.95
C PHE A 236 -7.31 -20.85 -24.48
N LEU A 237 -6.48 -20.03 -25.17
CA LEU A 237 -6.48 -19.96 -26.63
C LEU A 237 -6.15 -21.32 -27.27
N THR A 238 -5.17 -22.04 -26.71
CA THR A 238 -4.78 -23.38 -27.18
C THR A 238 -5.91 -24.39 -27.02
N ILE A 239 -6.65 -24.36 -25.91
CA ILE A 239 -7.83 -25.22 -25.70
C ILE A 239 -8.88 -24.95 -26.79
N VAL A 240 -9.18 -23.68 -27.06
CA VAL A 240 -10.15 -23.32 -28.12
C VAL A 240 -9.65 -23.79 -29.49
N MET A 241 -8.37 -23.58 -29.81
CA MET A 241 -7.78 -24.04 -31.07
C MET A 241 -7.81 -25.57 -31.20
N VAL A 242 -7.56 -26.33 -30.13
CA VAL A 242 -7.64 -27.80 -30.14
C VAL A 242 -9.09 -28.26 -30.32
N CYS A 243 -10.06 -27.65 -29.63
CA CYS A 243 -11.48 -27.95 -29.82
C CYS A 243 -11.91 -27.70 -31.28
N SER A 244 -11.54 -26.54 -31.84
CA SER A 244 -11.78 -26.21 -33.25
C SER A 244 -11.07 -27.19 -34.19
N ALA A 245 -9.83 -27.56 -33.91
CA ALA A 245 -9.07 -28.51 -34.72
C ALA A 245 -9.74 -29.89 -34.78
N ILE A 246 -10.26 -30.39 -33.64
CA ILE A 246 -11.01 -31.64 -33.58
C ILE A 246 -12.28 -31.57 -34.44
N VAL A 247 -13.02 -30.46 -34.36
CA VAL A 247 -14.23 -30.25 -35.19
C VAL A 247 -13.86 -30.25 -36.68
N MET A 248 -12.86 -29.47 -37.09
CA MET A 248 -12.45 -29.41 -38.49
C MET A 248 -11.91 -30.76 -39.00
N THR A 249 -11.15 -31.49 -38.19
CA THR A 249 -10.64 -32.81 -38.56
C THR A 249 -11.79 -33.79 -38.82
N ARG A 250 -12.81 -33.79 -37.96
CA ARG A 250 -13.96 -34.70 -38.08
C ARG A 250 -14.89 -34.34 -39.23
N GLU A 251 -15.20 -33.06 -39.37
CA GLU A 251 -16.19 -32.60 -40.35
C GLU A 251 -15.60 -32.39 -41.75
N ILE A 252 -14.31 -32.09 -41.87
CA ILE A 252 -13.66 -31.78 -43.16
C ILE A 252 -12.61 -32.85 -43.51
N GLY A 253 -11.67 -33.11 -42.61
CA GLY A 253 -10.54 -34.02 -42.87
C GLY A 253 -10.91 -35.48 -43.09
N GLN A 254 -11.94 -35.95 -42.37
CA GLN A 254 -12.35 -37.36 -42.35
C GLN A 254 -13.59 -37.66 -43.19
N GLN A 255 -14.29 -36.65 -43.71
CA GLN A 255 -15.42 -36.88 -44.61
C GLN A 255 -14.95 -37.43 -45.96
N GLU A 256 -15.74 -38.32 -46.54
CA GLU A 256 -15.59 -38.74 -47.94
C GLU A 256 -15.89 -37.56 -48.85
N VAL A 257 -15.27 -37.55 -50.04
CA VAL A 257 -15.49 -36.49 -51.03
C VAL A 257 -17.00 -36.38 -51.31
N PRO A 258 -17.62 -35.20 -51.11
CA PRO A 258 -19.02 -35.00 -51.45
C PRO A 258 -19.25 -35.36 -52.92
N ALA A 259 -20.18 -36.27 -53.21
CA ALA A 259 -20.51 -36.62 -54.59
C ALA A 259 -21.14 -35.40 -55.31
N GLY A 260 -20.39 -34.75 -56.20
CA GLY A 260 -20.86 -33.59 -56.98
C GLY A 260 -19.75 -32.82 -57.70
N ASP A 261 -20.16 -31.84 -58.55
CA ASP A 261 -19.39 -31.04 -59.52
C ASP A 261 -18.30 -30.10 -58.94
N LEU A 262 -17.73 -30.41 -57.77
CA LEU A 262 -16.55 -29.69 -57.30
C LEU A 262 -15.29 -30.28 -57.95
N ASP A 263 -14.38 -29.39 -58.35
CA ASP A 263 -13.02 -29.78 -58.74
C ASP A 263 -12.41 -30.63 -57.61
N GLU A 264 -12.37 -31.94 -57.83
CA GLU A 264 -11.81 -32.97 -56.93
C GLU A 264 -10.44 -32.54 -56.36
N GLU A 265 -9.66 -31.83 -57.17
CA GLU A 265 -8.34 -31.26 -56.84
C GLU A 265 -8.39 -30.20 -55.72
N ASN A 266 -9.40 -29.32 -55.73
CA ASN A 266 -9.57 -28.29 -54.70
C ASN A 266 -9.99 -28.92 -53.36
N TRP A 267 -10.82 -29.96 -53.38
CA TRP A 267 -11.26 -30.64 -52.17
C TRP A 267 -10.15 -31.47 -51.52
N GLN A 268 -9.31 -32.13 -52.32
CA GLN A 268 -8.12 -32.83 -51.82
C GLN A 268 -7.16 -31.86 -51.12
N THR A 269 -6.92 -30.68 -51.70
CA THR A 269 -6.09 -29.63 -51.10
C THR A 269 -6.65 -29.15 -49.75
N VAL A 270 -7.98 -28.98 -49.63
CA VAL A 270 -8.63 -28.62 -48.36
C VAL A 270 -8.49 -29.71 -47.31
N ARG A 271 -8.59 -30.97 -47.73
CA ARG A 271 -8.44 -32.12 -46.84
C ARG A 271 -7.04 -32.22 -46.27
N GLU A 272 -6.01 -31.87 -47.03
CA GLU A 272 -4.63 -31.79 -46.54
C GLU A 272 -4.49 -30.81 -45.37
N TYR A 273 -5.21 -29.70 -45.39
CA TYR A 273 -5.18 -28.73 -44.28
C TYR A 273 -5.80 -29.26 -42.98
N PHE A 274 -6.70 -30.24 -43.05
CA PHE A 274 -7.46 -30.73 -41.89
C PHE A 274 -7.36 -32.25 -41.70
N GLN A 275 -6.36 -32.91 -42.28
CA GLN A 275 -6.26 -34.38 -42.33
C GLN A 275 -6.26 -35.04 -40.94
N ASP A 276 -5.48 -34.48 -40.00
CA ASP A 276 -5.40 -34.92 -38.61
C ASP A 276 -5.43 -33.73 -37.64
N VAL A 277 -5.52 -34.01 -36.34
CA VAL A 277 -5.64 -32.96 -35.31
C VAL A 277 -4.40 -32.05 -35.26
N PRO A 278 -3.15 -32.56 -35.29
CA PRO A 278 -1.96 -31.71 -35.34
C PRO A 278 -1.90 -30.80 -36.57
N THR A 279 -2.23 -31.32 -37.76
CA THR A 279 -2.24 -30.52 -39.00
C THR A 279 -3.35 -29.49 -38.95
N SER A 280 -4.55 -29.86 -38.49
CA SER A 280 -5.67 -28.93 -38.27
C SER A 280 -5.33 -27.83 -37.26
N LEU A 281 -4.61 -28.16 -36.19
CA LEU A 281 -4.16 -27.20 -35.19
C LEU A 281 -3.16 -26.21 -35.81
N PHE A 282 -2.21 -26.68 -36.62
CA PHE A 282 -1.26 -25.83 -37.32
C PHE A 282 -1.95 -24.94 -38.37
N THR A 283 -2.91 -25.48 -39.12
CA THR A 283 -3.74 -24.71 -40.06
C THR A 283 -4.53 -23.61 -39.34
N LEU A 284 -5.18 -23.93 -38.21
CA LEU A 284 -5.92 -22.94 -37.42
C LEU A 284 -4.98 -21.92 -36.77
N PHE A 285 -3.76 -22.31 -36.39
CA PHE A 285 -2.72 -21.37 -35.98
C PHE A 285 -2.34 -20.42 -37.13
N ARG A 286 -2.15 -20.91 -38.36
CA ARG A 286 -1.94 -20.04 -39.54
C ARG A 286 -3.10 -19.07 -39.73
N VAL A 287 -4.35 -19.55 -39.67
CA VAL A 287 -5.55 -18.68 -39.73
C VAL A 287 -5.58 -17.66 -38.58
N SER A 288 -5.11 -18.04 -37.39
CA SER A 288 -5.05 -17.16 -36.22
C SER A 288 -4.12 -15.95 -36.42
N THR A 289 -3.07 -16.10 -37.24
CA THR A 289 -2.16 -15.00 -37.61
C THR A 289 -2.77 -14.04 -38.64
N GLN A 290 -3.97 -14.34 -39.14
CA GLN A 290 -4.69 -13.61 -40.20
C GLN A 290 -3.95 -13.56 -41.54
N ASP A 291 -2.86 -14.30 -41.69
CA ASP A 291 -2.10 -14.38 -42.93
C ASP A 291 -2.79 -15.31 -43.93
N ASP A 292 -3.26 -14.72 -45.02
CA ASP A 292 -3.85 -15.39 -46.18
C ASP A 292 -4.88 -16.49 -45.86
N TRP A 293 -5.69 -16.27 -44.81
CA TRP A 293 -6.67 -17.25 -44.30
C TRP A 293 -7.76 -17.63 -45.32
N MET A 294 -7.97 -16.79 -46.34
CA MET A 294 -8.90 -17.05 -47.45
C MET A 294 -8.46 -18.22 -48.32
N THR A 295 -7.17 -18.57 -48.38
CA THR A 295 -6.73 -19.80 -49.08
C THR A 295 -7.26 -21.07 -48.44
N VAL A 296 -7.45 -21.04 -47.11
CA VAL A 296 -8.01 -22.15 -46.35
C VAL A 296 -9.54 -22.07 -46.37
N ALA A 297 -10.11 -20.89 -46.10
CA ALA A 297 -11.56 -20.73 -45.95
C ALA A 297 -12.33 -20.68 -47.28
N GLY A 298 -11.74 -20.14 -48.35
CA GLY A 298 -12.40 -19.89 -49.63
C GLY A 298 -13.05 -21.15 -50.24
N PRO A 299 -12.30 -22.25 -50.41
CA PRO A 299 -12.86 -23.51 -50.92
C PRO A 299 -13.96 -24.09 -50.01
N LEU A 300 -13.81 -23.96 -48.68
CA LEU A 300 -14.79 -24.44 -47.70
C LEU A 300 -16.10 -23.66 -47.76
N VAL A 301 -16.02 -22.34 -47.90
CA VAL A 301 -17.17 -21.44 -48.03
C VAL A 301 -17.90 -21.63 -49.36
N ALA A 302 -17.15 -21.90 -50.44
CA ALA A 302 -17.72 -22.21 -51.74
C ALA A 302 -18.54 -23.52 -51.71
N HIS A 303 -18.10 -24.51 -50.93
CA HIS A 303 -18.84 -25.76 -50.75
C HIS A 303 -20.04 -25.62 -49.80
N ASN A 304 -19.82 -25.07 -48.60
CA ASN A 304 -20.88 -24.82 -47.63
C ASN A 304 -20.70 -23.45 -46.98
N PRO A 305 -21.60 -22.48 -47.26
CA PRO A 305 -21.51 -21.13 -46.70
C PRO A 305 -21.51 -21.07 -45.18
N VAL A 306 -21.97 -22.10 -44.46
CA VAL A 306 -21.96 -22.15 -42.98
C VAL A 306 -20.54 -22.04 -42.43
N TRP A 307 -19.52 -22.55 -43.14
CA TRP A 307 -18.12 -22.43 -42.71
C TRP A 307 -17.63 -20.98 -42.66
N SER A 308 -18.24 -20.06 -43.41
CA SER A 308 -17.90 -18.62 -43.33
C SER A 308 -18.17 -18.06 -41.93
N ILE A 309 -19.27 -18.48 -41.30
CA ILE A 309 -19.63 -18.06 -39.95
C ILE A 309 -18.60 -18.60 -38.95
N PHE A 310 -18.20 -19.86 -39.09
CA PHE A 310 -17.16 -20.46 -38.25
C PHE A 310 -15.84 -19.68 -38.32
N PHE A 311 -15.31 -19.43 -39.52
CA PHE A 311 -14.03 -18.72 -39.68
C PHE A 311 -14.10 -17.29 -39.18
N VAL A 312 -15.20 -16.56 -39.46
CA VAL A 312 -15.38 -15.19 -38.97
C VAL A 312 -15.44 -15.16 -37.44
N VAL A 313 -16.24 -16.03 -36.81
CA VAL A 313 -16.34 -16.09 -35.35
C VAL A 313 -15.00 -16.49 -34.73
N PHE A 314 -14.30 -17.47 -35.30
CA PHE A 314 -12.98 -17.89 -34.87
C PHE A 314 -11.97 -16.74 -34.95
N ILE A 315 -11.87 -16.06 -36.09
CA ILE A 315 -10.94 -14.93 -36.29
C ILE A 315 -11.27 -13.80 -35.31
N VAL A 316 -12.54 -13.41 -35.17
CA VAL A 316 -12.95 -12.35 -34.22
C VAL A 316 -12.55 -12.74 -32.79
N PHE A 317 -12.81 -13.98 -32.39
CA PHE A 317 -12.48 -14.48 -31.05
C PHE A 317 -10.97 -14.49 -30.79
N VAL A 318 -10.17 -15.05 -31.71
CA VAL A 318 -8.70 -15.08 -31.59
C VAL A 318 -8.14 -13.67 -31.58
N SER A 319 -8.60 -12.80 -32.49
CA SER A 319 -8.12 -11.41 -32.59
C SER A 319 -8.42 -10.63 -31.32
N TRP A 320 -9.62 -10.78 -30.77
CA TRP A 320 -10.01 -10.17 -29.50
C TRP A 320 -9.15 -10.68 -28.35
N THR A 321 -8.89 -11.99 -28.31
CA THR A 321 -8.03 -12.61 -27.30
C THR A 321 -6.59 -12.07 -27.41
N MET A 322 -6.05 -11.95 -28.62
CA MET A 322 -4.71 -11.41 -28.86
C MET A 322 -4.60 -9.94 -28.44
N ILE A 323 -5.62 -9.12 -28.71
CA ILE A 323 -5.70 -7.74 -28.21
C ILE A 323 -5.76 -7.73 -26.68
N SER A 324 -6.53 -8.64 -26.07
CA SER A 324 -6.64 -8.75 -24.60
C SER A 324 -5.32 -9.12 -23.93
N VAL A 325 -4.49 -9.94 -24.59
CA VAL A 325 -3.11 -10.22 -24.15
C VAL A 325 -2.28 -8.94 -24.18
N LEU A 326 -2.33 -8.20 -25.30
CA LEU A 326 -1.57 -6.96 -25.46
C LEU A 326 -1.97 -5.90 -24.42
N THR A 327 -3.26 -5.75 -24.14
CA THR A 327 -3.76 -4.79 -23.14
C THR A 327 -3.39 -5.19 -21.72
N ALA A 328 -3.42 -6.49 -21.38
CA ALA A 328 -2.97 -6.98 -20.08
C ALA A 328 -1.49 -6.63 -19.84
N VAL A 329 -0.64 -6.93 -20.82
CA VAL A 329 0.80 -6.61 -20.77
C VAL A 329 1.05 -5.10 -20.70
N ALA A 330 0.37 -4.32 -21.53
CA ALA A 330 0.50 -2.87 -21.50
C ALA A 330 0.05 -2.29 -20.15
N SER A 331 -1.03 -2.84 -19.57
CA SER A 331 -1.53 -2.42 -18.25
C SER A 331 -0.53 -2.74 -17.14
N GLU A 332 0.05 -3.94 -17.11
CA GLU A 332 1.09 -4.29 -16.12
C GLU A 332 2.28 -3.35 -16.22
N SER A 333 2.77 -3.08 -17.45
CA SER A 333 3.88 -2.14 -17.66
C SER A 333 3.56 -0.71 -17.19
N MET A 334 2.31 -0.27 -17.36
CA MET A 334 1.84 1.04 -16.91
C MET A 334 1.72 1.11 -15.39
N VAL A 335 1.24 0.04 -14.75
CA VAL A 335 1.15 -0.05 -13.29
C VAL A 335 2.54 -0.06 -12.66
N ALA A 336 3.49 -0.80 -13.23
CA ALA A 336 4.88 -0.80 -12.78
C ALA A 336 5.49 0.60 -12.90
N ALA A 337 5.39 1.23 -14.08
CA ALA A 337 5.92 2.59 -14.30
C ALA A 337 5.30 3.65 -13.38
N THR A 338 4.00 3.54 -13.06
CA THR A 338 3.34 4.48 -12.14
C THR A 338 3.67 4.23 -10.68
N THR A 339 3.92 2.98 -10.28
CA THR A 339 4.33 2.61 -8.92
C THR A 339 5.75 3.06 -8.64
N ASP A 340 6.68 2.77 -9.57
CA ASP A 340 8.07 3.19 -9.48
C ASP A 340 8.19 4.71 -9.40
N ARG A 341 7.41 5.43 -10.23
CA ARG A 341 7.38 6.89 -10.19
C ARG A 341 6.91 7.43 -8.85
N LYS A 342 5.84 6.86 -8.27
CA LYS A 342 5.34 7.27 -6.94
C LYS A 342 6.35 6.96 -5.83
N GLU A 343 7.00 5.81 -5.87
CA GLU A 343 8.00 5.46 -4.88
C GLU A 343 9.23 6.37 -4.96
N GLN A 344 9.66 6.70 -6.18
CA GLN A 344 10.74 7.65 -6.40
C GLN A 344 10.36 9.06 -5.94
N GLU A 345 9.16 9.54 -6.26
CA GLU A 345 8.63 10.82 -5.75
C GLU A 345 8.58 10.84 -4.21
N MET A 346 8.18 9.73 -3.56
CA MET A 346 8.20 9.63 -2.09
C MET A 346 9.62 9.66 -1.51
N ARG A 347 10.56 8.95 -2.12
CA ARG A 347 11.97 8.93 -1.68
C ARG A 347 12.62 10.29 -1.82
N GLU A 348 12.37 10.99 -2.94
CA GLU A 348 12.85 12.35 -3.17
C GLU A 348 12.27 13.32 -2.14
N ALA A 349 10.97 13.23 -1.84
CA ALA A 349 10.33 14.03 -0.78
C ALA A 349 10.91 13.74 0.62
N GLU A 350 11.17 12.47 0.95
CA GLU A 350 11.78 12.09 2.23
C GLU A 350 13.23 12.60 2.35
N GLN A 351 14.01 12.54 1.27
CA GLN A 351 15.37 13.08 1.23
C GLN A 351 15.37 14.60 1.40
N GLN A 352 14.45 15.31 0.75
CA GLN A 352 14.29 16.76 0.93
C GLN A 352 13.90 17.11 2.36
N ALA A 353 12.99 16.37 2.98
CA ALA A 353 12.60 16.57 4.38
C ALA A 353 13.76 16.34 5.35
N LYS A 354 14.55 15.28 5.14
CA LYS A 354 15.76 15.00 5.95
C LYS A 354 16.82 16.10 5.81
N ALA A 355 17.12 16.51 4.58
CA ALA A 355 18.07 17.59 4.32
C ALA A 355 17.62 18.91 4.97
N PHE A 356 16.31 19.19 4.97
CA PHE A 356 15.75 20.35 5.65
C PHE A 356 15.89 20.29 7.17
N ILE A 357 15.59 19.14 7.78
CA ILE A 357 15.76 18.92 9.22
C ILE A 357 17.22 19.11 9.64
N GLU A 358 18.16 18.55 8.88
CA GLU A 358 19.59 18.72 9.13
C GLU A 358 20.02 20.20 9.02
N PHE A 359 19.53 20.89 7.99
CA PHE A 359 19.76 22.33 7.84
C PHE A 359 19.22 23.15 9.01
N LEU A 360 17.99 22.89 9.47
CA LEU A 360 17.41 23.60 10.63
C LEU A 360 18.21 23.34 11.90
N ARG A 361 18.69 22.11 12.10
CA ARG A 361 19.51 21.76 13.26
C ARG A 361 20.85 22.48 13.24
N ASP A 362 21.47 22.61 12.07
CA ASP A 362 22.71 23.37 11.90
C ASP A 362 22.50 24.88 12.03
N ALA A 363 21.37 25.40 11.56
CA ALA A 363 20.99 26.81 11.74
C ALA A 363 20.79 27.13 13.23
N PHE A 364 20.10 26.24 13.97
CA PHE A 364 19.91 26.36 15.41
C PHE A 364 21.24 26.40 16.16
N LYS A 365 22.16 25.46 15.89
CA LYS A 365 23.49 25.43 16.54
C LYS A 365 24.34 26.67 16.28
N LYS A 366 24.11 27.36 15.16
CA LYS A 366 24.81 28.61 14.81
C LYS A 366 24.12 29.85 15.37
N ALA A 367 22.90 29.70 15.89
CA ALA A 367 22.10 30.78 16.48
C ALA A 367 22.20 30.77 18.01
N ASP A 368 22.26 29.58 18.61
CA ASP A 368 22.55 29.32 20.03
C ASP A 368 23.95 29.86 20.37
N THR A 369 23.99 31.10 20.88
CA THR A 369 25.23 31.85 21.11
C THR A 369 25.75 31.61 22.53
N ASP A 370 24.86 31.26 23.45
CA ASP A 370 25.17 30.98 24.85
C ASP A 370 25.42 29.49 25.13
N GLY A 371 25.12 28.61 24.17
CA GLY A 371 25.36 27.17 24.22
C GLY A 371 24.40 26.42 25.15
N ASN A 372 23.25 27.01 25.49
CA ASN A 372 22.32 26.45 26.45
C ASN A 372 21.43 25.33 25.85
N GLY A 373 21.48 25.11 24.53
CA GLY A 373 20.68 24.11 23.81
C GLY A 373 19.21 24.52 23.61
N LEU A 374 18.90 25.79 23.84
CA LEU A 374 17.61 26.46 23.71
C LEU A 374 17.79 27.65 22.77
N LEU A 375 16.71 28.09 22.15
CA LEU A 375 16.69 29.27 21.29
C LEU A 375 15.72 30.27 21.89
N ASP A 376 16.23 31.43 22.27
CA ASP A 376 15.38 32.52 22.73
C ASP A 376 14.83 33.35 21.56
N LYS A 377 13.97 34.32 21.86
CA LYS A 377 13.32 35.15 20.84
C LYS A 377 14.34 36.00 20.08
N GLU A 378 15.36 36.53 20.75
CA GLU A 378 16.33 37.45 20.17
C GLU A 378 17.29 36.70 19.22
N GLU A 379 17.70 35.50 19.61
CA GLU A 379 18.48 34.56 18.79
C GLU A 379 17.69 34.07 17.57
N PHE A 380 16.40 33.76 17.75
CA PHE A 380 15.51 33.40 16.63
C PHE A 380 15.35 34.53 15.63
N GLU A 381 15.08 35.76 16.09
CA GLU A 381 14.97 36.93 15.21
C GLU A 381 16.29 37.18 14.47
N THR A 382 17.42 37.02 15.15
CA THR A 382 18.76 37.22 14.56
C THR A 382 19.08 36.15 13.52
N MET A 383 18.70 34.89 13.78
CA MET A 383 18.85 33.80 12.83
C MET A 383 18.00 34.02 11.57
N MET A 384 16.74 34.44 11.74
CA MET A 384 15.81 34.65 10.64
C MET A 384 16.12 35.89 9.80
N LYS A 385 16.92 36.82 10.31
CA LYS A 385 17.47 37.96 9.56
C LYS A 385 18.70 37.59 8.70
N LYS A 386 19.32 36.42 8.90
CA LYS A 386 20.47 35.99 8.10
C LYS A 386 20.00 35.61 6.69
N GLU A 387 20.50 36.32 5.68
CA GLU A 387 20.10 36.15 4.27
C GLU A 387 20.25 34.70 3.76
N PHE A 388 21.32 34.01 4.18
CA PHE A 388 21.54 32.59 3.88
C PHE A 388 20.41 31.67 4.37
N VAL A 389 19.83 31.96 5.54
CA VAL A 389 18.75 31.14 6.13
C VAL A 389 17.46 31.32 5.35
N VAL A 390 17.12 32.57 5.04
CA VAL A 390 15.93 32.93 4.26
C VAL A 390 15.99 32.37 2.84
N GLU A 391 17.16 32.44 2.19
CA GLU A 391 17.36 31.93 0.83
C GLU A 391 17.25 30.40 0.77
N GLN A 392 17.83 29.68 1.74
CA GLN A 392 17.68 28.23 1.85
C GLN A 392 16.23 27.81 2.15
N MET A 393 15.54 28.51 3.06
CA MET A 393 14.13 28.24 3.32
C MET A 393 13.27 28.45 2.05
N ARG A 394 13.55 29.51 1.26
CA ARG A 394 12.87 29.75 -0.02
C ARG A 394 13.14 28.63 -1.03
N ASN A 395 14.38 28.16 -1.14
CA ASN A 395 14.76 27.06 -2.04
C ASN A 395 14.11 25.72 -1.64
N MET A 396 13.84 25.52 -0.35
CA MET A 396 13.17 24.32 0.18
C MET A 396 11.64 24.43 0.26
N GLY A 397 11.04 25.44 -0.39
CA GLY A 397 9.59 25.53 -0.61
C GLY A 397 8.81 26.42 0.36
N PHE A 398 9.46 27.20 1.22
CA PHE A 398 8.78 28.19 2.05
C PHE A 398 8.45 29.44 1.24
N THR A 399 7.16 29.81 1.22
CA THR A 399 6.67 31.04 0.59
C THR A 399 6.40 32.16 1.60
N MET A 400 6.78 32.00 2.86
CA MET A 400 6.50 32.97 3.91
C MET A 400 7.45 34.17 3.83
N THR A 401 6.90 35.35 4.06
CA THR A 401 7.66 36.59 4.22
C THR A 401 8.36 36.62 5.59
N GLU A 402 9.42 37.43 5.72
CA GLU A 402 10.15 37.60 6.99
C GLU A 402 9.20 37.93 8.15
N GLU A 403 8.21 38.80 7.90
CA GLU A 403 7.20 39.18 8.90
C GLU A 403 6.30 38.00 9.34
N GLU A 404 6.01 37.06 8.45
CA GLU A 404 5.19 35.88 8.75
C GLU A 404 5.98 34.84 9.57
N ILE A 405 7.27 34.69 9.29
CA ILE A 405 8.17 33.82 10.05
C ILE A 405 8.39 34.37 11.46
N LEU A 406 8.53 35.69 11.59
CA LEU A 406 8.61 36.36 12.90
C LEU A 406 7.33 36.18 13.73
N LYS A 407 6.15 36.26 13.08
CA LYS A 407 4.86 35.96 13.73
C LYS A 407 4.70 34.47 14.07
N ALA A 408 5.40 33.58 13.37
CA ALA A 408 5.37 32.16 13.67
C ALA A 408 6.02 31.83 15.02
N TRP A 409 6.85 32.72 15.59
CA TRP A 409 7.39 32.55 16.95
C TRP A 409 6.28 32.28 17.97
N ASP A 410 5.20 33.07 17.95
CA ASP A 410 4.08 32.93 18.88
C ASP A 410 3.30 31.61 18.67
N MET A 411 3.44 30.99 17.49
CA MET A 411 2.88 29.66 17.20
C MET A 411 3.81 28.52 17.63
N LEU A 412 5.12 28.75 17.60
CA LEU A 412 6.14 27.79 17.99
C LEU A 412 6.27 27.69 19.53
N ASP A 413 6.17 28.82 20.24
CA ASP A 413 6.21 28.87 21.71
C ASP A 413 4.83 28.59 22.34
N ILE A 414 4.33 27.36 22.14
CA ILE A 414 3.02 26.91 22.62
C ILE A 414 2.89 27.05 24.16
N HIS A 415 4.00 26.93 24.88
CA HIS A 415 4.02 26.94 26.34
C HIS A 415 4.30 28.32 26.95
N ARG A 416 4.53 29.35 26.12
CA ARG A 416 4.92 30.70 26.56
C ARG A 416 6.11 30.70 27.51
N LYS A 417 7.08 29.81 27.24
CA LYS A 417 8.30 29.73 28.04
C LYS A 417 9.32 30.79 27.63
N GLY A 418 9.18 31.37 26.44
CA GLY A 418 10.15 32.31 25.87
C GLY A 418 11.37 31.63 25.26
N GLU A 419 11.42 30.29 25.26
CA GLU A 419 12.56 29.48 24.84
C GLU A 419 12.07 28.26 24.05
N LEU A 420 12.75 27.94 22.94
CA LEU A 420 12.45 26.77 22.09
C LEU A 420 13.58 25.75 22.13
N THR A 421 13.25 24.48 22.34
CA THR A 421 14.20 23.38 22.14
C THR A 421 14.41 23.11 20.65
N ILE A 422 15.54 22.49 20.28
CA ILE A 422 15.83 22.02 18.91
C ILE A 422 14.64 21.24 18.33
N ASP A 423 14.11 20.28 19.09
CA ASP A 423 13.02 19.42 18.60
C ASP A 423 11.73 20.21 18.39
N SER A 424 11.44 21.20 19.24
CA SER A 424 10.27 22.08 19.12
C SER A 424 10.40 23.02 17.92
N PHE A 425 11.59 23.60 17.73
CA PHE A 425 11.90 24.47 16.61
C PHE A 425 11.84 23.73 15.27
N VAL A 426 12.52 22.57 15.17
CA VAL A 426 12.54 21.75 13.95
C VAL A 426 11.14 21.23 13.62
N SER A 427 10.42 20.68 14.61
CA SER A 427 9.07 20.15 14.37
C SER A 427 8.09 21.24 13.95
N GLY A 428 8.18 22.43 14.56
CA GLY A 428 7.27 23.51 14.27
C GLY A 428 7.52 24.16 12.90
N LEU A 429 8.78 24.36 12.50
CA LEU A 429 9.11 24.83 11.16
C LEU A 429 8.85 23.75 10.09
N SER A 430 9.05 22.48 10.39
CA SER A 430 8.67 21.37 9.49
C SER A 430 7.17 21.37 9.22
N TYR A 431 6.34 21.72 10.21
CA TYR A 431 4.89 21.84 10.05
C TYR A 431 4.48 23.04 9.18
N LEU A 432 5.31 24.09 9.13
CA LEU A 432 5.12 25.27 8.30
C LEU A 432 5.61 25.07 6.86
N GLN A 433 6.54 24.14 6.63
CA GLN A 433 7.02 23.76 5.30
C GLN A 433 5.95 23.06 4.46
N GLU A 434 5.10 22.26 5.11
CA GLU A 434 4.13 21.44 4.42
C GLU A 434 3.06 22.32 3.78
N LYS A 435 3.10 22.44 2.43
CA LYS A 435 1.94 22.87 1.63
C LYS A 435 0.72 22.16 2.18
N LEU A 436 -0.20 22.91 2.79
CA LEU A 436 -1.39 22.42 3.50
C LEU A 436 -1.99 21.17 2.83
N SER A 437 -1.58 20.00 3.34
CA SER A 437 -2.07 18.72 2.84
C SER A 437 -3.44 18.42 3.44
N ALA A 438 -4.25 17.63 2.73
CA ALA A 438 -5.54 17.16 3.23
C ALA A 438 -5.45 16.49 4.62
N ARG A 439 -4.28 15.91 4.94
CA ARG A 439 -3.97 15.33 6.26
C ARG A 439 -3.97 16.37 7.38
N HIS A 440 -3.40 17.55 7.16
CA HIS A 440 -3.35 18.63 8.18
C HIS A 440 -4.73 19.21 8.42
N VAL A 441 -5.52 19.40 7.36
CA VAL A 441 -6.92 19.83 7.48
C VAL A 441 -7.75 18.80 8.28
N MET A 442 -7.53 17.50 8.03
CA MET A 442 -8.21 16.43 8.74
C MET A 442 -7.81 16.39 10.24
N ASN A 443 -6.52 16.52 10.56
CA ASN A 443 -6.04 16.59 11.94
C ASN A 443 -6.62 17.78 12.70
N VAL A 444 -6.65 18.96 12.08
CA VAL A 444 -7.26 20.16 12.68
C VAL A 444 -8.75 19.95 12.89
N SER A 445 -9.48 19.41 11.91
CA SER A 445 -10.92 19.13 12.05
C SER A 445 -11.21 18.17 13.21
N TYR A 446 -10.35 17.16 13.40
CA TYR A 446 -10.47 16.20 14.48
C TYR A 446 -10.16 16.81 15.85
N LEU A 447 -9.08 17.61 15.94
CA LEU A 447 -8.74 18.36 17.16
C LEU A 447 -9.86 19.34 17.54
N LEU A 448 -10.41 20.08 16.57
CA LEU A 448 -11.54 20.98 16.80
C LEU A 448 -12.75 20.23 17.36
N LYS A 449 -13.09 19.08 16.76
CA LYS A 449 -14.21 18.24 17.19
C LYS A 449 -13.97 17.66 18.59
N ARG A 450 -12.74 17.29 18.92
CA ARG A 450 -12.37 16.78 20.25
C ARG A 450 -12.46 17.88 21.31
N VAL A 451 -11.97 19.08 21.00
CA VAL A 451 -12.05 20.24 21.89
C VAL A 451 -13.50 20.66 22.10
N SER A 452 -14.30 20.75 21.04
CA SER A 452 -15.74 21.04 21.12
C SER A 452 -16.45 20.06 22.05
N ARG A 453 -16.24 18.75 21.88
CA ARG A 453 -16.84 17.74 22.77
C ARG A 453 -16.40 17.87 24.23
N ARG A 454 -15.13 18.22 24.48
CA ARG A 454 -14.65 18.46 25.86
C ARG A 454 -15.29 19.71 26.46
N LEU A 455 -15.39 20.79 25.69
CA LEU A 455 -16.05 22.02 26.12
C LEU A 455 -17.52 21.78 26.44
N ASP A 456 -18.25 21.06 25.59
CA ASP A 456 -19.65 20.71 25.86
C ASP A 456 -19.80 19.91 27.16
N ALA A 457 -18.93 18.93 27.39
CA ALA A 457 -18.93 18.16 28.64
C ALA A 457 -18.62 19.02 29.86
N SER A 458 -17.62 19.90 29.77
CA SER A 458 -17.28 20.84 30.84
C SER A 458 -18.42 21.83 31.13
N ILE A 459 -19.08 22.36 30.10
CA ILE A 459 -20.23 23.25 30.24
C ILE A 459 -21.39 22.52 30.93
N GLN A 460 -21.69 21.28 30.54
CA GLN A 460 -22.74 20.49 31.17
C GLN A 460 -22.44 20.18 32.65
N ASN A 461 -21.18 19.95 33.00
CA ASN A 461 -20.80 19.78 34.40
C ASN A 461 -20.97 21.08 35.21
N LEU A 462 -20.57 22.22 34.66
CA LEU A 462 -20.77 23.52 35.30
C LEU A 462 -22.25 23.85 35.49
N LEU A 463 -23.10 23.54 34.50
CA LEU A 463 -24.55 23.72 34.63
C LEU A 463 -25.13 22.87 35.76
N LYS A 464 -24.69 21.61 35.89
CA LYS A 464 -25.12 20.73 37.00
C LYS A 464 -24.67 21.23 38.37
N GLU A 465 -23.44 21.75 38.47
CA GLU A 465 -22.96 22.36 39.71
C GLU A 465 -23.79 23.61 40.07
N LEU A 466 -24.15 24.42 39.07
CA LEU A 466 -24.99 25.61 39.27
C LEU A 466 -26.40 25.25 39.72
N ASP A 467 -27.02 24.22 39.12
CA ASP A 467 -28.33 23.72 39.55
C ASP A 467 -28.27 23.17 40.98
N GLY A 468 -27.20 22.43 41.31
CA GLY A 468 -26.99 21.94 42.68
C GLY A 468 -26.86 23.06 43.71
N LEU A 469 -26.16 24.15 43.37
CA LEU A 469 -26.09 25.35 44.22
C LEU A 469 -27.44 26.06 44.34
N SER A 470 -28.23 26.11 43.27
CA SER A 470 -29.59 26.67 43.28
C SER A 470 -30.51 25.88 44.21
N ASP A 471 -30.47 24.54 44.15
CA ASP A 471 -31.25 23.67 45.03
C ASP A 471 -30.85 23.81 46.50
N GLN A 472 -29.54 23.91 46.78
CA GLN A 472 -29.05 24.18 48.14
C GLN A 472 -29.56 25.53 48.67
N ASN A 473 -29.51 26.59 47.85
CA ASN A 473 -30.05 27.90 48.23
C ASN A 473 -31.56 27.83 48.50
N ASN A 474 -32.33 27.15 47.65
CA ASN A 474 -33.77 26.98 47.86
C ASN A 474 -34.08 26.21 49.14
N ALA A 475 -33.29 25.16 49.46
CA ALA A 475 -33.44 24.40 50.70
C ALA A 475 -33.12 25.26 51.94
N ILE A 476 -32.08 26.11 51.88
CA ILE A 476 -31.75 27.06 52.95
C ILE A 476 -32.90 28.06 53.14
N VAL A 477 -33.41 28.65 52.06
CA VAL A 477 -34.54 29.60 52.12
C VAL A 477 -35.79 28.94 52.74
N HIS A 478 -36.11 27.70 52.33
CA HIS A 478 -37.24 26.96 52.88
C HIS A 478 -37.04 26.62 54.38
N CYS A 479 -35.81 26.31 54.78
CA CYS A 479 -35.46 26.06 56.19
C CYS A 479 -35.62 27.32 57.04
N ILE A 480 -35.19 28.48 56.55
CA ILE A 480 -35.36 29.75 57.25
C ILE A 480 -36.86 30.04 57.43
N HIS A 481 -37.65 29.89 56.36
CA HIS A 481 -39.09 30.15 56.43
C HIS A 481 -39.81 29.20 57.41
N SER A 482 -39.43 27.93 57.47
CA SER A 482 -40.02 26.99 58.44
C SER A 482 -39.63 27.31 59.88
N GLN A 483 -38.40 27.79 60.13
CA GLN A 483 -37.99 28.28 61.44
C GLN A 483 -38.77 29.53 61.86
N GLU A 484 -39.00 30.47 60.95
CA GLU A 484 -39.85 31.64 61.20
C GLU A 484 -41.27 31.23 61.58
N GLN A 485 -41.87 30.27 60.86
CA GLN A 485 -43.22 29.76 61.18
C GLN A 485 -43.29 29.08 62.55
N LEU A 486 -42.29 28.27 62.91
CA LEU A 486 -42.22 27.63 64.23
C LEU A 486 -42.09 28.67 65.34
N ARG A 487 -41.25 29.69 65.13
CA ARG A 487 -41.09 30.80 66.07
C ARG A 487 -42.41 31.55 66.26
N ASP A 488 -43.11 31.90 65.17
CA ASP A 488 -44.44 32.52 65.23
C ASP A 488 -45.45 31.69 66.04
N GLN A 489 -45.46 30.36 65.85
CA GLN A 489 -46.35 29.46 66.59
C GLN A 489 -46.00 29.40 68.07
N GLN A 490 -44.71 29.39 68.41
CA GLN A 490 -44.24 29.43 69.80
C GLN A 490 -44.63 30.74 70.47
N GLU A 491 -44.39 31.89 69.82
CA GLU A 491 -44.80 33.21 70.31
C GLU A 491 -46.32 33.27 70.52
N MET A 492 -47.12 32.72 69.59
CA MET A 492 -48.57 32.62 69.73
C MET A 492 -49.00 31.75 70.92
N THR A 493 -48.38 30.59 71.09
CA THR A 493 -48.72 29.65 72.17
C THR A 493 -48.37 30.23 73.53
N ILE A 494 -47.19 30.84 73.67
CA ILE A 494 -46.77 31.54 74.89
C ILE A 494 -47.74 32.69 75.20
N TRP A 495 -48.14 33.46 74.19
CA TRP A 495 -49.08 34.55 74.35
C TRP A 495 -50.46 34.06 74.81
N LEU A 496 -51.01 33.02 74.17
CA LEU A 496 -52.30 32.42 74.54
C LEU A 496 -52.28 31.84 75.94
N TRP A 497 -51.21 31.10 76.29
CA TRP A 497 -51.00 30.56 77.62
C TRP A 497 -50.96 31.68 78.68
N TYR A 498 -50.24 32.77 78.39
CA TYR A 498 -50.18 33.93 79.27
C TYR A 498 -51.56 34.59 79.46
N GLN A 499 -52.34 34.76 78.38
CA GLN A 499 -53.70 35.30 78.47
C GLN A 499 -54.64 34.39 79.27
N TRP A 500 -54.55 33.07 79.08
CA TRP A 500 -55.32 32.09 79.84
C TRP A 500 -54.96 32.13 81.33
N MET A 501 -53.66 32.12 81.65
CA MET A 501 -53.17 32.12 83.03
C MET A 501 -53.55 33.42 83.75
N ARG A 502 -53.45 34.57 83.09
CA ARG A 502 -53.91 35.86 83.63
C ARG A 502 -55.39 35.85 84.04
N ARG A 503 -56.22 35.06 83.35
CA ARG A 503 -57.66 34.96 83.59
C ARG A 503 -58.00 34.02 84.76
N HIS A 504 -57.17 32.99 85.00
CA HIS A 504 -57.45 31.93 85.98
C HIS A 504 -56.64 32.04 87.28
N ASP A 505 -55.41 32.56 87.25
CA ASP A 505 -54.60 32.84 88.44
C ASP A 505 -53.77 34.12 88.26
N PRO A 506 -54.32 35.29 88.62
CA PRO A 506 -53.66 36.58 88.44
C PRO A 506 -52.41 36.77 89.32
N LYS A 507 -52.24 35.97 90.39
CA LYS A 507 -51.10 36.13 91.33
C LYS A 507 -49.86 35.37 90.87
N ALA A 508 -50.02 34.34 90.04
CA ALA A 508 -48.94 33.54 89.47
C ALA A 508 -48.15 34.26 88.35
N VAL A 509 -48.73 35.28 87.71
CA VAL A 509 -48.12 36.02 86.61
C VAL A 509 -47.63 37.39 87.10
N LYS A 510 -46.41 37.46 87.65
CA LYS A 510 -45.73 38.72 88.01
C LYS A 510 -44.49 38.89 87.13
N GLY A 511 -44.64 39.56 85.98
CA GLY A 511 -43.56 39.81 85.03
C GLY A 511 -44.05 40.48 83.76
N ALA A 512 -43.12 40.76 82.83
CA ALA A 512 -43.40 41.42 81.55
C ALA A 512 -44.40 40.62 80.71
N ASN A 513 -45.38 41.31 80.11
CA ASN A 513 -46.36 40.72 79.19
C ASN A 513 -45.62 40.25 77.92
N PRO A 514 -45.74 38.99 77.50
CA PRO A 514 -45.13 38.53 76.26
C PRO A 514 -45.62 39.39 75.09
N VAL A 515 -44.70 39.65 74.15
CA VAL A 515 -44.98 40.44 72.95
C VAL A 515 -46.18 39.83 72.22
N ARG A 516 -47.15 40.68 71.83
CA ARG A 516 -48.30 40.21 71.06
C ARG A 516 -47.80 39.71 69.70
N PRO A 517 -48.12 38.48 69.26
CA PRO A 517 -47.70 37.93 67.97
C PRO A 517 -48.06 38.87 66.81
N ALA A 518 -47.17 39.01 65.83
CA ALA A 518 -47.33 39.95 64.71
C ALA A 518 -48.66 39.76 63.94
N LYS A 519 -49.08 38.51 63.71
CA LYS A 519 -50.38 38.16 63.07
C LYS A 519 -51.61 38.70 63.80
N LEU A 520 -51.52 38.91 65.13
CA LEU A 520 -52.60 39.52 65.93
C LEU A 520 -52.49 41.05 66.04
N GLN A 521 -51.35 41.62 65.68
CA GLN A 521 -51.20 43.07 65.57
C GLN A 521 -51.88 43.58 64.29
N GLU A 522 -51.75 42.87 63.18
CA GLU A 522 -52.41 43.21 61.91
C GLU A 522 -53.95 43.13 62.00
N THR A 523 -54.51 42.11 62.67
CA THR A 523 -55.97 41.99 62.84
C THR A 523 -56.57 43.07 63.74
N ALA A 524 -55.79 43.62 64.67
CA ALA A 524 -56.21 44.73 65.53
C ALA A 524 -56.12 46.09 64.80
N ALA A 525 -55.19 46.24 63.85
CA ALA A 525 -55.14 47.41 62.97
C ALA A 525 -56.28 47.39 61.92
N GLY A 526 -56.69 46.21 61.44
CA GLY A 526 -57.78 46.06 60.46
C GLY A 526 -59.21 46.27 61.00
N THR A 527 -59.44 46.14 62.31
CA THR A 527 -60.76 46.39 62.94
C THR A 527 -60.96 47.82 63.44
N ALA A 528 -59.93 48.67 63.39
CA ALA A 528 -60.02 50.09 63.72
C ALA A 528 -60.39 50.99 62.51
N HIS A 529 -60.63 50.41 61.33
CA HIS A 529 -60.98 51.13 60.09
C HIS A 529 -62.36 50.74 59.50
N GLY A 530 -63.31 50.35 60.35
CA GLY A 530 -64.68 50.00 59.94
C GLY A 530 -65.74 50.47 60.94
N PHE A 531 -65.87 51.78 61.10
CA PHE A 531 -67.11 52.50 61.42
C PHE A 531 -67.11 53.85 60.69
#